data_AF-A0A829GBT7-F1
#
_entry.id   AF-A0A829GBT7-F1
#
_cell.length_a   1.000
_cell.length_b   1.000
_cell.length_c   1.000
_cell.angle_alpha   90.00
_cell.angle_beta   90.00
_cell.angle_gamma   90.00
#
_symmetry.space_group_name_H-M   'P 1'
#
loop_
_entity.id
_entity.type
_entity.pdbx_description
1 polymer ?
#
loop_
_entity_poly.entity_id
_entity_poly.type
_entity_poly.pdbx_seq_one_letter_code
_entity_poly.pdbx_strand_id
1 'polypeptide(L)'
;VYILSAYQTVGVGQNLQHVMNEFEREHAVNIAPKGANSYDLRHESVDLAGIYLGDVTHILTNTRQFRMDASGLRAIIEREYLFDTYEINVTTLNTFFTNLERGRWQAYPKNARSLYVSYSRTIIQALGRMNRAFNKMPCVRILASANVLGSITGNGIDLEETSFEYRRLLDYADEKAPTFEKTRSEAFKQNATLYTHRDLLFLKSHLQTNEQDAEYYRDLRLFVAKHPTASEEERIGNAVFKRRNDESGFQYLPAEKHETKYEVKPDTRDSGCFDFSKIGMEISAEASGLTIMCRYPGLKTHFEDLEIPTEWLPNELILNPVQYRNLYRGQIGEVAGQFIFEKEWRQKLQDFDDLANNELFDFQCQGEVAIDFKNWQGQPNKDTEKERQHVAQKLRHLQVNTGREWRVIIANVVAINKGKPTITIDGKILEISGLIDEQGKLVLTPEQKIQIGRFLHARPNDNSDD
;
A
#
# COMPACT_ATOMS: atom_id res chain seq x y z
N VAL A 1 22.86 -14.94 -48.15
CA VAL A 1 23.68 -15.36 -46.99
C VAL A 1 22.88 -15.07 -45.73
N TYR A 2 22.81 -16.00 -44.77
CA TYR A 2 22.20 -15.76 -43.46
C TYR A 2 23.30 -15.74 -42.39
N ILE A 3 23.29 -14.72 -41.53
CA ILE A 3 24.23 -14.57 -40.42
C ILE A 3 23.45 -14.80 -39.14
N LEU A 4 23.86 -15.80 -38.35
CA LEU A 4 23.28 -16.11 -37.06
C LEU A 4 24.23 -15.61 -35.97
N SER A 5 23.72 -14.78 -35.06
CA SER A 5 24.50 -14.24 -33.95
C SER A 5 23.58 -13.94 -32.76
N ALA A 6 24.15 -13.97 -31.55
CA ALA A 6 23.45 -13.54 -30.36
C ALA A 6 23.54 -12.02 -30.19
N TYR A 7 22.54 -11.39 -29.58
CA TYR A 7 22.53 -9.94 -29.32
C TYR A 7 23.82 -9.43 -28.65
N GLN A 8 24.32 -10.18 -27.65
CA GLN A 8 25.57 -9.85 -26.96
C GLN A 8 26.77 -9.85 -27.92
N THR A 9 26.89 -10.88 -28.76
CA THR A 9 28.01 -11.03 -29.71
C THR A 9 27.95 -9.99 -30.84
N VAL A 10 26.75 -9.67 -31.33
CA VAL A 10 26.52 -8.54 -32.26
C VAL A 10 26.96 -7.20 -31.64
N GLY A 11 26.85 -7.07 -30.31
CA GLY A 11 27.29 -5.91 -29.55
C GLY A 11 28.80 -5.69 -29.51
N VAL A 12 29.60 -6.76 -29.46
CA VAL A 12 31.03 -6.76 -29.06
C VAL A 12 32.02 -6.43 -30.21
N GLY A 13 31.55 -5.88 -31.32
CA GLY A 13 32.42 -5.05 -32.20
C GLY A 13 32.80 -5.64 -33.56
N GLN A 14 32.11 -6.66 -34.06
CA GLN A 14 32.17 -6.96 -35.49
C GLN A 14 31.29 -5.99 -36.28
N ASN A 15 31.86 -5.47 -37.36
CA ASN A 15 31.15 -4.66 -38.35
C ASN A 15 30.33 -5.61 -39.23
N LEU A 16 29.02 -5.35 -39.34
CA LEU A 16 28.11 -6.15 -40.16
C LEU A 16 27.99 -5.62 -41.58
N GLN A 17 28.42 -4.37 -41.80
CA GLN A 17 28.57 -3.79 -43.12
C GLN A 17 29.73 -4.42 -43.88
N HIS A 18 29.60 -4.54 -45.19
CA HIS A 18 30.63 -5.11 -46.07
C HIS A 18 30.86 -4.24 -47.30
N VAL A 19 31.99 -4.44 -47.99
CA VAL A 19 32.31 -3.73 -49.22
C VAL A 19 31.32 -4.13 -50.31
N MET A 20 30.77 -3.15 -51.01
CA MET A 20 29.78 -3.40 -52.06
C MET A 20 30.34 -4.31 -53.16
N ASN A 21 29.56 -5.29 -53.58
CA ASN A 21 29.78 -6.04 -54.82
C ASN A 21 29.13 -5.32 -56.03
N GLU A 22 29.24 -5.91 -57.23
CA GLU A 22 28.66 -5.32 -58.46
C GLU A 22 27.15 -5.14 -58.36
N PHE A 23 26.44 -6.13 -57.84
CA PHE A 23 24.99 -6.05 -57.65
C PHE A 23 24.60 -4.90 -56.71
N GLU A 24 25.29 -4.76 -55.58
CA GLU A 24 24.99 -3.71 -54.60
C GLU A 24 25.31 -2.31 -55.15
N ARG A 25 26.36 -2.16 -55.95
CA ARG A 25 26.69 -0.88 -56.61
C ARG A 25 25.59 -0.40 -57.56
N GLU A 26 24.85 -1.31 -58.19
CA GLU A 26 23.75 -0.98 -59.10
C GLU A 26 22.44 -0.66 -58.38
N HIS A 27 22.23 -1.20 -57.17
CA HIS A 27 20.92 -1.20 -56.52
C HIS A 27 20.86 -0.41 -55.21
N ALA A 28 21.99 -0.20 -54.53
CA ALA A 28 22.02 0.50 -53.26
C ALA A 28 21.80 2.01 -53.44
N VAL A 29 21.19 2.62 -52.43
CA VAL A 29 20.95 4.07 -52.35
C VAL A 29 21.95 4.67 -51.39
N ASN A 30 22.67 5.69 -51.84
CA ASN A 30 23.56 6.46 -50.98
C ASN A 30 22.77 7.49 -50.16
N ILE A 31 22.89 7.42 -48.84
CA ILE A 31 22.22 8.28 -47.86
C ILE A 31 23.21 9.12 -47.05
N ALA A 32 24.42 9.36 -47.58
CA ALA A 32 25.43 10.15 -46.89
C ALA A 32 24.92 11.57 -46.58
N PRO A 33 25.21 12.11 -45.38
CA PRO A 33 24.85 13.48 -45.06
C PRO A 33 25.61 14.46 -45.98
N LYS A 34 25.01 15.63 -46.22
CA LYS A 34 25.65 16.70 -46.99
C LYS A 34 26.97 17.10 -46.30
N GLY A 35 28.07 17.08 -47.05
CA GLY A 35 29.41 17.39 -46.53
C GLY A 35 30.15 16.20 -45.91
N ALA A 36 29.68 14.97 -46.09
CA ALA A 36 30.46 13.78 -45.74
C ALA A 36 31.84 13.78 -46.44
N ASN A 37 32.87 13.33 -45.73
CA ASN A 37 34.23 13.26 -46.24
C ASN A 37 34.30 12.26 -47.41
N SER A 38 34.77 12.71 -48.57
CA SER A 38 34.90 11.89 -49.79
C SER A 38 35.81 10.67 -49.63
N TYR A 39 36.70 10.65 -48.64
CA TYR A 39 37.60 9.53 -48.34
C TYR A 39 37.06 8.59 -47.24
N ASP A 40 35.82 8.78 -46.78
CA ASP A 40 35.22 7.92 -45.76
C ASP A 40 34.89 6.54 -46.35
N LEU A 41 35.43 5.48 -45.74
CA LEU A 41 35.23 4.08 -46.16
C LEU A 41 33.74 3.66 -46.17
N ARG A 42 32.86 4.41 -45.48
CA ARG A 42 31.41 4.20 -45.53
C ARG A 42 30.81 4.45 -46.91
N HIS A 43 31.49 5.20 -47.79
CA HIS A 43 31.09 5.35 -49.19
C HIS A 43 31.23 4.06 -50.00
N GLU A 44 32.12 3.15 -49.61
CA GLU A 44 32.41 1.90 -50.33
C GLU A 44 31.70 0.67 -49.74
N SER A 45 31.10 0.83 -48.56
CA SER A 45 30.39 -0.24 -47.85
C SER A 45 28.87 -0.09 -47.92
N VAL A 46 28.18 -1.20 -47.69
CA VAL A 46 26.72 -1.30 -47.63
C VAL A 46 26.29 -2.02 -46.36
N ASP A 47 25.18 -1.57 -45.77
CA ASP A 47 24.57 -2.22 -44.61
C ASP A 47 23.75 -3.45 -45.00
N LEU A 48 23.46 -4.31 -44.01
CA LEU A 48 22.60 -5.48 -44.21
C LEU A 48 21.19 -5.06 -44.68
N ALA A 49 20.67 -5.78 -45.68
CA ALA A 49 19.34 -5.53 -46.26
C ALA A 49 18.19 -6.13 -45.44
N GLY A 50 18.48 -6.84 -44.35
CA GLY A 50 17.45 -7.36 -43.46
C GLY A 50 18.00 -8.02 -42.20
N ILE A 51 17.10 -8.19 -41.22
CA ILE A 51 17.41 -8.77 -39.91
C ILE A 51 16.21 -9.56 -39.39
N TYR A 52 16.50 -10.64 -38.67
CA TYR A 52 15.53 -11.34 -37.84
C TYR A 52 15.82 -11.07 -36.36
N LEU A 53 14.84 -10.54 -35.65
CA LEU A 53 14.88 -10.25 -34.22
C LEU A 53 14.18 -11.37 -33.46
N GLY A 54 14.98 -12.22 -32.82
CA GLY A 54 14.51 -13.21 -31.86
C GLY A 54 14.32 -12.63 -30.46
N ASP A 55 13.78 -13.45 -29.55
CA ASP A 55 13.49 -13.03 -28.18
C ASP A 55 14.76 -12.66 -27.40
N VAL A 56 14.71 -11.56 -26.65
CA VAL A 56 15.76 -11.22 -25.68
C VAL A 56 15.49 -11.93 -24.36
N THR A 57 16.37 -12.87 -23.99
CA THR A 57 16.15 -13.79 -22.85
C THR A 57 16.87 -13.40 -21.55
N HIS A 58 17.72 -12.36 -21.58
CA HIS A 58 18.60 -12.00 -20.46
C HIS A 58 18.52 -10.50 -20.11
N ILE A 59 17.33 -10.00 -19.78
CA ILE A 59 17.14 -8.61 -19.32
C ILE A 59 17.44 -8.48 -17.82
N LEU A 60 16.90 -9.40 -17.01
CA LEU A 60 17.26 -9.53 -15.60
C LEU A 60 18.00 -10.82 -15.35
N THR A 61 18.92 -10.76 -14.41
CA THR A 61 19.64 -11.89 -13.85
C THR A 61 18.65 -12.79 -13.12
N ASN A 62 18.57 -14.04 -13.56
CA ASN A 62 17.69 -15.05 -12.97
C ASN A 62 18.53 -16.26 -12.57
N THR A 63 18.96 -16.31 -11.31
CA THR A 63 19.79 -17.38 -10.76
C THR A 63 18.91 -18.46 -10.14
N ARG A 64 19.06 -19.71 -10.59
CA ARG A 64 18.36 -20.88 -10.00
C ARG A 64 18.84 -21.22 -8.59
N GLN A 65 20.04 -20.80 -8.20
CA GLN A 65 20.55 -20.98 -6.85
C GLN A 65 21.31 -19.72 -6.49
N PHE A 66 20.95 -19.11 -5.37
CA PHE A 66 21.71 -17.98 -4.87
C PHE A 66 23.12 -18.39 -4.48
N ARG A 67 24.08 -17.58 -4.89
CA ARG A 67 25.47 -17.63 -4.44
C ARG A 67 25.90 -16.19 -4.16
N MET A 68 26.72 -16.00 -3.12
CA MET A 68 27.31 -14.69 -2.82
C MET A 68 28.46 -14.39 -3.82
N ASP A 69 28.12 -14.32 -5.10
CA ASP A 69 29.00 -14.00 -6.22
C ASP A 69 28.43 -12.82 -7.03
N ALA A 70 29.15 -12.41 -8.08
CA ALA A 70 28.73 -11.28 -8.92
C ALA A 70 27.35 -11.46 -9.54
N SER A 71 26.93 -12.69 -9.86
CA SER A 71 25.61 -12.95 -10.47
C SER A 71 24.51 -12.91 -9.41
N GLY A 72 24.74 -13.49 -8.24
CA GLY A 72 23.79 -13.41 -7.13
C GLY A 72 23.59 -11.99 -6.62
N LEU A 73 24.68 -11.22 -6.45
CA LEU A 73 24.62 -9.81 -6.07
C LEU A 73 23.88 -8.98 -7.13
N ARG A 74 24.18 -9.20 -8.41
CA ARG A 74 23.47 -8.53 -9.51
C ARG A 74 21.97 -8.81 -9.49
N ALA A 75 21.56 -10.06 -9.26
CA ALA A 75 20.15 -10.43 -9.17
C ALA A 75 19.41 -9.70 -8.05
N ILE A 76 20.05 -9.51 -6.88
CA ILE A 76 19.47 -8.74 -5.76
C ILE A 76 19.38 -7.26 -6.14
N ILE A 77 20.51 -6.67 -6.57
CA ILE A 77 20.60 -5.24 -6.89
C ILE A 77 19.59 -4.84 -7.96
N GLU A 78 19.44 -5.64 -9.01
CA GLU A 78 18.45 -5.38 -10.06
C GLU A 78 17.00 -5.34 -9.52
N ARG A 79 16.67 -6.14 -8.50
CA ARG A 79 15.33 -6.11 -7.89
C ARG A 79 15.15 -4.93 -6.94
N GLU A 80 16.18 -4.58 -6.19
CA GLU A 80 16.18 -3.35 -5.36
C GLU A 80 15.96 -2.11 -6.25
N TYR A 81 16.62 -2.00 -7.40
CA TYR A 81 16.37 -0.87 -8.32
C TYR A 81 14.92 -0.80 -8.82
N LEU A 82 14.30 -1.94 -9.14
CA LEU A 82 12.88 -1.97 -9.52
C LEU A 82 11.98 -1.60 -8.35
N PHE A 83 12.39 -1.93 -7.13
CA PHE A 83 11.64 -1.64 -5.92
C PHE A 83 11.71 -0.16 -5.55
N ASP A 84 12.91 0.43 -5.57
CA ASP A 84 13.17 1.85 -5.29
C ASP A 84 12.44 2.77 -6.26
N THR A 85 12.21 2.31 -7.49
CA THR A 85 11.47 3.04 -8.53
C THR A 85 9.97 2.79 -8.49
N TYR A 86 9.49 1.97 -7.56
CA TYR A 86 8.10 1.50 -7.45
C TYR A 86 7.62 0.73 -8.69
N GLU A 87 8.52 0.15 -9.49
CA GLU A 87 8.13 -0.74 -10.58
C GLU A 87 7.71 -2.13 -10.08
N ILE A 88 8.12 -2.49 -8.86
CA ILE A 88 7.59 -3.62 -8.10
C ILE A 88 7.24 -3.21 -6.68
N ASN A 89 6.27 -3.90 -6.08
CA ASN A 89 5.96 -3.76 -4.66
C ASN A 89 6.81 -4.70 -3.79
N VAL A 90 6.80 -4.44 -2.49
CA VAL A 90 7.50 -5.21 -1.44
C VAL A 90 7.07 -6.68 -1.41
N THR A 91 5.80 -7.00 -1.70
CA THR A 91 5.32 -8.38 -1.79
C THR A 91 6.01 -9.13 -2.93
N THR A 92 6.20 -8.47 -4.07
CA THR A 92 6.88 -9.02 -5.24
C THR A 92 8.37 -9.21 -4.97
N LEU A 93 9.00 -8.25 -4.28
CA LEU A 93 10.40 -8.33 -3.82
C LEU A 93 10.60 -9.50 -2.84
N ASN A 94 9.76 -9.61 -1.81
CA ASN A 94 9.82 -10.72 -0.84
C ASN A 94 9.56 -12.07 -1.50
N THR A 95 8.65 -12.12 -2.48
CA THR A 95 8.42 -13.33 -3.29
C THR A 95 9.66 -13.69 -4.10
N PHE A 96 10.38 -12.70 -4.63
CA PHE A 96 11.67 -12.92 -5.29
C PHE A 96 12.68 -13.52 -4.34
N PHE A 97 12.90 -12.94 -3.16
CA PHE A 97 13.84 -13.48 -2.19
C PHE A 97 13.48 -14.89 -1.74
N THR A 98 12.20 -15.15 -1.46
CA THR A 98 11.72 -16.49 -1.09
C THR A 98 11.97 -17.51 -2.20
N ASN A 99 11.76 -17.13 -3.47
CA ASN A 99 12.03 -18.02 -4.59
C ASN A 99 13.53 -18.22 -4.81
N LEU A 100 14.33 -17.17 -4.64
CA LEU A 100 15.77 -17.19 -4.75
C LEU A 100 16.41 -18.14 -3.71
N GLU A 101 15.96 -18.09 -2.44
CA GLU A 101 16.35 -19.02 -1.38
C GLU A 101 15.97 -20.48 -1.70
N ARG A 102 14.77 -20.69 -2.26
CA ARG A 102 14.25 -22.02 -2.61
C ARG A 102 14.75 -22.54 -3.95
N GLY A 103 15.59 -21.77 -4.65
CA GLY A 103 16.08 -22.07 -5.98
C GLY A 103 14.99 -22.23 -7.05
N ARG A 104 13.89 -21.48 -6.90
CA ARG A 104 12.74 -21.49 -7.79
C ARG A 104 12.84 -20.35 -8.80
N TRP A 105 12.47 -20.66 -10.03
CA TRP A 105 12.33 -19.63 -11.06
C TRP A 105 11.16 -18.69 -10.72
N GLN A 106 11.37 -17.39 -10.96
CA GLN A 106 10.32 -16.39 -10.92
C GLN A 106 10.24 -15.67 -12.27
N ALA A 107 9.00 -15.43 -12.70
CA ALA A 107 8.73 -14.60 -13.86
C ALA A 107 9.20 -13.16 -13.65
N TYR A 108 9.51 -12.48 -14.76
CA TYR A 108 9.72 -11.05 -14.71
C TYR A 108 8.43 -10.32 -14.32
N PRO A 109 8.52 -9.22 -13.55
CA PRO A 109 7.38 -8.40 -13.22
C PRO A 109 6.78 -7.84 -14.51
N LYS A 110 5.45 -7.86 -14.55
CA LYS A 110 4.70 -7.26 -15.65
C LYS A 110 4.75 -5.73 -15.51
N ASN A 111 4.75 -5.01 -16.62
CA ASN A 111 4.68 -3.55 -16.65
C ASN A 111 5.80 -2.83 -15.85
N ALA A 112 6.96 -3.45 -15.67
CA ALA A 112 8.14 -2.76 -15.14
C ALA A 112 8.83 -2.00 -16.28
N ARG A 113 8.68 -0.67 -16.31
CA ARG A 113 9.20 0.21 -17.37
C ARG A 113 10.67 -0.04 -17.69
N SER A 114 11.51 -0.18 -16.68
CA SER A 114 12.94 -0.44 -16.81
C SER A 114 13.24 -1.72 -17.59
N LEU A 115 12.36 -2.72 -17.53
CA LEU A 115 12.50 -3.94 -18.32
C LEU A 115 12.22 -3.71 -19.80
N TYR A 116 11.13 -3.01 -20.12
CA TYR A 116 10.76 -2.69 -21.50
C TYR A 116 11.78 -1.73 -22.13
N VAL A 117 12.29 -0.77 -21.37
CA VAL A 117 13.36 0.14 -21.82
C VAL A 117 14.65 -0.64 -22.06
N SER A 118 15.04 -1.55 -21.15
CA SER A 118 16.24 -2.38 -21.33
C SER A 118 16.13 -3.35 -22.52
N TYR A 119 14.93 -3.91 -22.72
CA TYR A 119 14.61 -4.74 -23.89
C TYR A 119 14.75 -3.92 -25.17
N SER A 120 14.09 -2.76 -25.21
CA SER A 120 14.14 -1.84 -26.34
C SER A 120 15.55 -1.36 -26.65
N ARG A 121 16.36 -1.05 -25.64
CA ARG A 121 17.77 -0.69 -25.81
C ARG A 121 18.56 -1.79 -26.53
N THR A 122 18.30 -3.06 -26.20
CA THR A 122 18.94 -4.21 -26.87
C THR A 122 18.55 -4.27 -28.35
N ILE A 123 17.27 -4.07 -28.66
CA ILE A 123 16.76 -4.05 -30.04
C ILE A 123 17.29 -2.84 -30.83
N ILE A 124 17.28 -1.64 -30.23
CA ILE A 124 17.85 -0.41 -30.82
C ILE A 124 19.32 -0.64 -31.16
N GLN A 125 20.09 -1.25 -30.25
CA GLN A 125 21.50 -1.55 -30.50
C GLN A 125 21.70 -2.53 -31.65
N ALA A 126 20.82 -3.55 -31.78
CA ALA A 126 20.88 -4.51 -32.87
C ALA A 126 20.54 -3.85 -34.22
N LEU A 127 19.47 -3.07 -34.29
CA LEU A 127 19.07 -2.33 -35.49
C LEU A 127 20.07 -1.24 -35.87
N GLY A 128 20.70 -0.60 -34.89
CA GLY A 128 21.79 0.35 -35.10
C GLY A 128 23.01 -0.26 -35.80
N ARG A 129 23.18 -1.59 -35.78
CA ARG A 129 24.24 -2.26 -36.56
C ARG A 129 23.98 -2.29 -38.05
N MET A 130 22.75 -2.03 -38.48
CA MET A 130 22.36 -1.89 -39.88
C MET A 130 22.41 -0.44 -40.36
N ASN A 131 23.02 0.47 -39.58
CA ASN A 131 23.06 1.91 -39.82
C ASN A 131 24.49 2.44 -39.78
N ARG A 132 25.46 1.72 -40.35
CA ARG A 132 26.89 2.03 -40.24
C ARG A 132 27.56 2.40 -41.55
N ALA A 133 26.91 2.13 -42.68
CA ALA A 133 27.38 2.49 -44.00
C ALA A 133 26.59 3.68 -44.57
N PHE A 134 27.10 4.29 -45.64
CA PHE A 134 26.34 5.30 -46.38
C PHE A 134 25.43 4.70 -47.45
N ASN A 135 25.61 3.42 -47.80
CA ASN A 135 24.78 2.77 -48.80
C ASN A 135 23.84 1.77 -48.13
N LYS A 136 22.57 1.82 -48.52
CA LYS A 136 21.53 0.89 -48.06
C LYS A 136 20.75 0.35 -49.24
N MET A 137 20.26 -0.89 -49.12
CA MET A 137 19.30 -1.39 -50.09
C MET A 137 17.98 -0.59 -49.99
N PRO A 138 17.26 -0.36 -51.12
CA PRO A 138 16.03 0.43 -51.13
C PRO A 138 14.93 -0.09 -50.19
N CYS A 139 14.94 -1.39 -49.93
CA CYS A 139 14.01 -2.05 -49.01
C CYS A 139 14.80 -2.84 -47.97
N VAL A 140 14.67 -2.43 -46.70
CA VAL A 140 15.22 -3.14 -45.54
C VAL A 140 14.11 -3.99 -44.91
N ARG A 141 14.34 -5.29 -44.75
CA ARG A 141 13.36 -6.23 -44.18
C ARG A 141 13.66 -6.53 -42.71
N ILE A 142 12.71 -6.20 -41.83
CA ILE A 142 12.78 -6.55 -40.40
C ILE A 142 11.74 -7.64 -40.15
N LEU A 143 12.20 -8.79 -39.69
CA LEU A 143 11.36 -9.87 -39.19
C LEU A 143 11.51 -9.90 -37.68
N ALA A 144 10.41 -9.91 -36.92
CA ALA A 144 10.46 -9.93 -35.46
C ALA A 144 9.51 -11.00 -34.92
N SER A 145 9.90 -11.63 -33.82
CA SER A 145 8.98 -12.50 -33.08
C SER A 145 7.85 -11.67 -32.46
N ALA A 146 6.71 -12.33 -32.18
CA ALA A 146 5.60 -11.67 -31.47
C ALA A 146 6.02 -11.15 -30.08
N ASN A 147 6.96 -11.84 -29.42
CA ASN A 147 7.46 -11.42 -28.11
C ASN A 147 8.31 -10.14 -28.21
N VAL A 148 9.11 -9.97 -29.27
CA VAL A 148 9.83 -8.71 -29.52
C VAL A 148 8.83 -7.56 -29.66
N LEU A 149 7.80 -7.74 -30.49
CA LEU A 149 6.77 -6.72 -30.69
C LEU A 149 6.03 -6.39 -29.39
N GLY A 150 5.77 -7.39 -28.54
CA GLY A 150 5.11 -7.18 -27.24
C GLY A 150 6.01 -6.65 -26.12
N SER A 151 7.32 -6.50 -26.33
CA SER A 151 8.29 -6.14 -25.28
C SER A 151 9.06 -4.85 -25.56
N ILE A 152 8.92 -4.26 -26.75
CA ILE A 152 9.48 -2.95 -27.08
C ILE A 152 8.55 -1.82 -26.61
N THR A 153 9.12 -0.62 -26.37
CA THR A 153 8.37 0.56 -25.94
C THR A 153 9.04 1.83 -26.41
N GLY A 154 8.26 2.86 -26.78
CA GLY A 154 8.78 4.22 -26.94
C GLY A 154 8.82 5.01 -25.62
N ASN A 155 8.17 4.51 -24.56
CA ASN A 155 8.06 5.24 -23.30
C ASN A 155 9.39 5.20 -22.52
N GLY A 156 9.98 6.37 -22.25
CA GLY A 156 11.28 6.48 -21.59
C GLY A 156 12.48 6.32 -22.52
N ILE A 157 12.25 6.45 -23.82
CA ILE A 157 13.30 6.48 -24.84
C ILE A 157 13.15 7.78 -25.61
N ASP A 158 14.26 8.44 -25.86
CA ASP A 158 14.31 9.55 -26.81
C ASP A 158 14.21 8.99 -28.24
N LEU A 159 13.01 9.06 -28.82
CA LEU A 159 12.74 8.50 -30.15
C LEU A 159 13.44 9.28 -31.27
N GLU A 160 13.79 10.55 -31.07
CA GLU A 160 14.47 11.36 -32.08
C GLU A 160 15.87 10.82 -32.39
N GLU A 161 16.54 10.28 -31.37
CA GLU A 161 17.87 9.66 -31.46
C GLU A 161 17.84 8.20 -31.92
N THR A 162 16.66 7.61 -32.13
CA THR A 162 16.54 6.22 -32.59
C THR A 162 16.55 6.08 -34.11
N SER A 163 17.04 4.94 -34.61
CA SER A 163 17.00 4.60 -36.04
C SER A 163 15.58 4.55 -36.58
N PHE A 164 15.42 4.86 -37.88
CA PHE A 164 14.13 4.76 -38.58
C PHE A 164 13.55 3.34 -38.50
N GLU A 165 14.41 2.31 -38.57
CA GLU A 165 14.04 0.90 -38.44
C GLU A 165 13.32 0.60 -37.12
N TYR A 166 13.81 1.16 -36.01
CA TYR A 166 13.20 0.96 -34.71
C TYR A 166 11.85 1.67 -34.59
N ARG A 167 11.74 2.91 -35.09
CA ARG A 167 10.46 3.64 -35.11
C ARG A 167 9.41 2.90 -35.92
N ARG A 168 9.78 2.35 -37.08
CA ARG A 168 8.89 1.49 -37.88
C ARG A 168 8.49 0.20 -37.18
N LEU A 169 9.40 -0.40 -36.42
CA LEU A 169 9.09 -1.58 -35.62
C LEU A 169 8.12 -1.24 -34.48
N LEU A 170 8.27 -0.06 -33.85
CA LEU A 170 7.33 0.47 -32.86
C LEU A 170 5.97 0.76 -33.46
N ASP A 171 5.89 1.44 -34.63
CA ASP A 171 4.63 1.70 -35.33
C ASP A 171 3.84 0.40 -35.61
N TYR A 172 4.57 -0.70 -35.85
CA TYR A 172 3.98 -2.02 -36.11
C TYR A 172 3.61 -2.78 -34.83
N ALA A 173 4.27 -2.51 -33.70
CA ALA A 173 3.93 -3.08 -32.42
C ALA A 173 2.63 -2.44 -31.91
N ASP A 174 1.53 -3.20 -31.94
CA ASP A 174 0.20 -2.82 -31.44
C ASP A 174 0.29 -2.01 -30.13
N GLU A 175 -0.37 -0.84 -30.06
CA GLU A 175 -0.30 0.18 -28.99
C GLU A 175 -0.94 -0.29 -27.66
N LYS A 176 -0.77 -1.55 -27.27
CA LYS A 176 -1.02 -1.98 -25.89
C LYS A 176 0.14 -1.53 -25.02
N ALA A 177 0.30 -0.21 -24.91
CA ALA A 177 1.28 0.41 -24.04
C ALA A 177 1.05 -0.09 -22.61
N PRO A 178 2.05 -0.70 -21.96
CA PRO A 178 1.94 -1.06 -20.55
C PRO A 178 1.64 0.21 -19.74
N THR A 179 0.68 0.15 -18.81
CA THR A 179 0.31 1.31 -17.97
C THR A 179 1.32 1.50 -16.84
N PHE A 180 2.55 1.92 -17.17
CA PHE A 180 3.66 2.03 -16.23
C PHE A 180 3.33 2.90 -15.01
N GLU A 181 2.79 4.10 -15.24
CA GLU A 181 2.49 5.05 -14.14
C GLU A 181 1.41 4.52 -13.19
N LYS A 182 0.41 3.81 -13.72
CA LYS A 182 -0.62 3.18 -12.88
C LYS A 182 0.01 2.11 -11.98
N THR A 183 0.80 1.20 -12.55
CA THR A 183 1.50 0.15 -11.78
C THR A 183 2.44 0.77 -10.74
N ARG A 184 3.12 1.87 -11.09
CA ARG A 184 4.00 2.60 -10.18
C ARG A 184 3.25 3.22 -9.00
N SER A 185 2.15 3.93 -9.28
CA SER A 185 1.28 4.52 -8.27
C SER A 185 0.66 3.45 -7.35
N GLU A 186 0.22 2.31 -7.91
CA GLU A 186 -0.29 1.18 -7.13
C GLU A 186 0.80 0.58 -6.22
N ALA A 187 2.01 0.33 -6.73
CA ALA A 187 3.09 -0.24 -5.94
C ALA A 187 3.55 0.70 -4.81
N PHE A 188 3.60 2.01 -5.08
CA PHE A 188 3.84 3.02 -4.04
C PHE A 188 2.80 2.91 -2.93
N LYS A 189 1.51 2.95 -3.26
CA LYS A 189 0.41 2.89 -2.27
C LYS A 189 0.47 1.60 -1.44
N GLN A 190 0.81 0.48 -2.06
CA GLN A 190 1.01 -0.80 -1.39
C GLN A 190 2.18 -0.79 -0.42
N ASN A 191 3.33 -0.29 -0.85
CA ASN A 191 4.52 -0.20 -0.02
C ASN A 191 4.29 0.73 1.18
N ALA A 192 3.76 1.94 0.94
CA ALA A 192 3.42 2.92 1.98
C ALA A 192 2.51 2.33 3.06
N THR A 193 1.47 1.60 2.62
CA THR A 193 0.52 0.95 3.53
C THR A 193 1.19 -0.17 4.35
N LEU A 194 2.04 -0.99 3.73
CA LEU A 194 2.73 -2.06 4.43
C LEU A 194 3.74 -1.52 5.45
N TYR A 195 4.47 -0.46 5.12
CA TYR A 195 5.40 0.17 6.05
C TYR A 195 4.68 0.75 7.26
N THR A 196 3.56 1.44 7.04
CA THR A 196 2.69 1.90 8.14
C THR A 196 2.24 0.73 9.02
N HIS A 197 1.89 -0.41 8.42
CA HIS A 197 1.51 -1.59 9.19
C HIS A 197 2.64 -2.14 10.05
N ARG A 198 3.84 -2.29 9.46
CA ARG A 198 5.04 -2.77 10.16
C ARG A 198 5.37 -1.86 11.36
N ASP A 199 5.38 -0.56 11.14
CA ASP A 199 5.78 0.39 12.16
C ASP A 199 4.72 0.51 13.25
N LEU A 200 3.44 0.37 12.89
CA LEU A 200 2.35 0.26 13.86
C LEU A 200 2.48 -0.99 14.73
N LEU A 201 2.84 -2.15 14.16
CA LEU A 201 3.05 -3.38 14.94
C LEU A 201 4.21 -3.22 15.92
N PHE A 202 5.32 -2.65 15.45
CA PHE A 202 6.48 -2.36 16.31
C PHE A 202 6.13 -1.37 17.41
N LEU A 203 5.39 -0.31 17.09
CA LEU A 203 4.95 0.66 18.08
C LEU A 203 4.03 0.02 19.13
N LYS A 204 3.07 -0.80 18.68
CA LYS A 204 2.11 -1.50 19.55
C LYS A 204 2.77 -2.44 20.55
N SER A 205 3.92 -3.04 20.24
CA SER A 205 4.62 -3.94 21.18
C SER A 205 5.26 -3.22 22.37
N HIS A 206 5.34 -1.89 22.35
CA HIS A 206 6.01 -1.10 23.38
C HIS A 206 5.07 -0.18 24.18
N LEU A 207 3.77 -0.14 23.85
CA LEU A 207 2.82 0.81 24.45
C LEU A 207 2.62 0.64 25.96
N GLN A 208 2.97 -0.53 26.52
CA GLN A 208 2.84 -0.84 27.95
C GLN A 208 4.17 -0.75 28.72
N THR A 209 5.27 -0.51 28.02
CA THR A 209 6.63 -0.55 28.60
C THR A 209 7.44 0.70 28.31
N ASN A 210 7.06 1.49 27.31
CA ASN A 210 7.73 2.72 26.92
C ASN A 210 6.74 3.89 26.85
N GLU A 211 6.90 4.84 27.77
CA GLU A 211 6.05 6.02 27.89
C GLU A 211 6.13 6.94 26.65
N GLN A 212 7.32 7.06 26.04
CA GLN A 212 7.50 7.88 24.83
C GLN A 212 6.75 7.26 23.63
N ASP A 213 6.74 5.93 23.53
CA ASP A 213 6.01 5.22 22.48
C ASP A 213 4.49 5.33 22.69
N ALA A 214 4.03 5.24 23.95
CA ALA A 214 2.63 5.43 24.33
C ALA A 214 2.13 6.84 24.01
N GLU A 215 2.90 7.87 24.39
CA GLU A 215 2.60 9.27 24.09
C GLU A 215 2.59 9.50 22.57
N TYR A 216 3.62 9.04 21.87
CA TYR A 216 3.71 9.16 20.42
C TYR A 216 2.52 8.51 19.71
N TYR A 217 2.09 7.32 20.15
CA TYR A 217 0.92 6.65 19.59
C TYR A 217 -0.37 7.45 19.81
N ARG A 218 -0.56 8.02 21.00
CA ARG A 218 -1.71 8.87 21.31
C ARG A 218 -1.72 10.14 20.44
N ASP A 219 -0.59 10.82 20.34
CA ASP A 219 -0.43 12.03 19.52
C ASP A 219 -0.70 11.71 18.04
N LEU A 220 -0.18 10.58 17.54
CA LEU A 220 -0.38 10.12 16.17
C LEU A 220 -1.86 9.82 15.86
N ARG A 221 -2.57 9.15 16.77
CA ARG A 221 -4.00 8.87 16.62
C ARG A 221 -4.82 10.15 16.58
N LEU A 222 -4.51 11.10 17.48
CA LEU A 222 -5.17 12.40 17.49
C LEU A 222 -4.89 13.19 16.21
N PHE A 223 -3.63 13.23 15.75
CA PHE A 223 -3.26 13.88 14.50
C PHE A 223 -4.06 13.30 13.32
N VAL A 224 -4.07 11.97 13.19
CA VAL A 224 -4.81 11.29 12.12
C VAL A 224 -6.31 11.55 12.18
N ALA A 225 -6.88 11.67 13.39
CA ALA A 225 -8.29 12.04 13.56
C ALA A 225 -8.59 13.48 13.12
N LYS A 226 -7.69 14.42 13.40
CA LYS A 226 -7.81 15.83 12.98
C LYS A 226 -7.53 16.04 11.49
N HIS A 227 -6.68 15.20 10.90
CA HIS A 227 -6.20 15.34 9.52
C HIS A 227 -6.44 14.06 8.70
N PRO A 228 -7.70 13.61 8.50
CA PRO A 228 -7.98 12.47 7.63
C PRO A 228 -7.56 12.70 6.16
N THR A 229 -7.46 13.97 5.82
CA THR A 229 -6.84 14.52 4.62
C THR A 229 -5.91 15.64 5.08
N ALA A 230 -4.74 15.79 4.45
CA ALA A 230 -3.72 16.75 4.88
C ALA A 230 -2.95 17.31 3.69
N SER A 231 -2.34 18.49 3.83
CA SER A 231 -1.28 18.91 2.92
C SER A 231 0.05 18.28 3.33
N GLU A 232 1.00 18.21 2.39
CA GLU A 232 2.34 17.74 2.71
C GLU A 232 3.06 18.69 3.67
N GLU A 233 2.77 20.00 3.61
CA GLU A 233 3.29 21.00 4.55
C GLU A 233 2.77 20.76 5.97
N GLU A 234 1.46 20.49 6.15
CA GLU A 234 0.89 20.17 7.45
C GLU A 234 1.51 18.90 8.04
N ARG A 235 1.69 17.87 7.21
CA ARG A 235 2.27 16.59 7.63
C ARG A 235 3.73 16.75 8.06
N ILE A 236 4.59 17.32 7.21
CA ILE A 236 6.03 17.50 7.49
C ILE A 236 6.23 18.51 8.63
N GLY A 237 5.40 19.54 8.70
CA GLY A 237 5.47 20.59 9.70
C GLY A 237 5.15 20.10 11.13
N ASN A 238 4.35 19.05 11.26
CA ASN A 238 3.82 18.59 12.54
C ASN A 238 4.88 17.91 13.43
N ALA A 239 4.82 18.21 14.73
CA ALA A 239 5.77 17.70 15.72
C ALA A 239 5.76 16.16 15.84
N VAL A 240 4.63 15.50 15.59
CA VAL A 240 4.50 14.04 15.64
C VAL A 240 5.45 13.39 14.63
N PHE A 241 5.43 13.83 13.38
CA PHE A 241 6.30 13.27 12.33
C PHE A 241 7.77 13.67 12.54
N LYS A 242 8.03 14.89 13.02
CA LYS A 242 9.39 15.36 13.35
C LYS A 242 10.03 14.58 14.50
N ARG A 243 9.28 14.13 15.51
CA ARG A 243 9.80 13.45 16.72
C ARG A 243 10.60 12.18 16.37
N ARG A 244 10.28 11.51 15.26
CA ARG A 244 10.95 10.30 14.79
C ARG A 244 11.85 10.53 13.56
N ASN A 245 12.17 11.77 13.19
CA ASN A 245 13.01 12.08 12.02
C ASN A 245 12.57 11.37 10.71
N ASP A 246 11.26 11.17 10.50
CA ASP A 246 10.74 10.36 9.39
C ASP A 246 11.26 8.89 9.33
N GLU A 247 11.89 8.36 10.38
CA GLU A 247 12.30 6.95 10.48
C GLU A 247 11.08 5.99 10.44
N SER A 248 9.90 6.52 10.73
CA SER A 248 8.64 5.80 10.63
C SER A 248 7.98 5.99 9.26
N GLY A 249 7.74 4.89 8.55
CA GLY A 249 6.94 4.76 7.33
C GLY A 249 5.42 4.92 7.55
N PHE A 250 4.99 5.77 8.49
CA PHE A 250 3.63 6.27 8.58
C PHE A 250 3.37 7.22 7.41
N GLN A 251 2.88 6.66 6.30
CA GLN A 251 2.79 7.36 5.03
C GLN A 251 1.33 7.52 4.62
N TYR A 252 0.89 8.77 4.48
CA TYR A 252 -0.35 9.07 3.77
C TYR A 252 -0.21 8.67 2.29
N LEU A 253 -1.34 8.54 1.61
CA LEU A 253 -1.38 8.32 0.17
C LEU A 253 -1.61 9.66 -0.55
N PRO A 254 -0.97 9.88 -1.72
CA PRO A 254 -1.31 10.98 -2.60
C PRO A 254 -2.78 10.91 -3.05
N ALA A 255 -3.49 12.02 -2.89
CA ALA A 255 -4.82 12.26 -3.42
C ALA A 255 -4.71 13.15 -4.67
N GLU A 256 -4.29 12.55 -5.79
CA GLU A 256 -3.97 13.27 -7.05
C GLU A 256 -5.13 14.15 -7.56
N LYS A 257 -6.39 13.78 -7.26
CA LYS A 257 -7.58 14.57 -7.62
C LYS A 257 -8.27 15.16 -6.40
N HIS A 258 -7.52 15.27 -5.30
CA HIS A 258 -7.99 15.71 -4.00
C HIS A 258 -9.21 14.90 -3.54
N GLU A 259 -9.16 13.59 -3.76
CA GLU A 259 -10.23 12.67 -3.38
C GLU A 259 -10.41 12.63 -1.86
N THR A 260 -11.66 12.65 -1.39
CA THR A 260 -12.01 12.44 0.02
C THR A 260 -12.43 11.00 0.32
N LYS A 261 -12.40 10.13 -0.70
CA LYS A 261 -12.71 8.72 -0.58
C LYS A 261 -12.03 7.88 -1.64
N TYR A 262 -11.77 6.62 -1.31
CA TYR A 262 -11.36 5.60 -2.26
C TYR A 262 -11.72 4.20 -1.76
N GLU A 263 -11.66 3.21 -2.66
CA GLU A 263 -11.89 1.81 -2.32
C GLU A 263 -10.62 0.99 -2.53
N VAL A 264 -10.45 -0.03 -1.69
CA VAL A 264 -9.28 -0.91 -1.73
C VAL A 264 -9.65 -2.31 -1.24
N LYS A 265 -9.06 -3.35 -1.81
CA LYS A 265 -9.31 -4.72 -1.33
C LYS A 265 -8.17 -5.19 -0.39
N PRO A 266 -8.45 -5.60 0.86
CA PRO A 266 -7.44 -6.27 1.66
C PRO A 266 -7.11 -7.66 1.09
N ASP A 267 -5.83 -8.02 1.01
CA ASP A 267 -5.41 -9.36 0.54
C ASP A 267 -5.85 -10.45 1.52
N THR A 268 -5.58 -10.21 2.80
CA THR A 268 -6.02 -11.01 3.94
C THR A 268 -6.34 -10.06 5.11
N ARG A 269 -7.09 -10.57 6.10
CA ARG A 269 -7.38 -9.79 7.29
C ARG A 269 -6.07 -9.50 8.04
N ASP A 270 -5.86 -8.24 8.39
CA ASP A 270 -4.76 -7.76 9.25
C ASP A 270 -3.31 -7.97 8.76
N SER A 271 -3.06 -8.20 7.46
CA SER A 271 -1.69 -8.38 6.93
C SER A 271 -0.93 -7.10 6.58
N GLY A 272 -1.61 -5.95 6.53
CA GLY A 272 -1.03 -4.71 5.97
C GLY A 272 -0.91 -4.71 4.44
N CYS A 273 -1.27 -5.82 3.76
CA CYS A 273 -1.25 -5.94 2.30
C CYS A 273 -2.63 -5.64 1.70
N PHE A 274 -2.64 -4.78 0.69
CA PHE A 274 -3.84 -4.27 0.04
C PHE A 274 -3.68 -4.23 -1.48
N ASP A 275 -4.76 -4.47 -2.21
CA ASP A 275 -4.84 -4.38 -3.66
C ASP A 275 -5.65 -3.14 -4.05
N PHE A 276 -4.92 -2.10 -4.48
CA PHE A 276 -5.48 -0.81 -4.91
C PHE A 276 -6.07 -0.84 -6.33
N SER A 277 -5.94 -1.97 -7.04
CA SER A 277 -6.59 -2.18 -8.34
C SER A 277 -8.01 -2.75 -8.22
N LYS A 278 -8.43 -3.14 -7.01
CA LYS A 278 -9.70 -3.80 -6.73
C LYS A 278 -10.54 -3.05 -5.71
N ILE A 279 -11.85 -3.19 -5.88
CA ILE A 279 -12.87 -2.66 -4.98
C ILE A 279 -13.09 -3.66 -3.82
N GLY A 280 -13.33 -3.14 -2.60
CA GLY A 280 -13.60 -3.96 -1.43
C GLY A 280 -14.03 -3.17 -0.21
N MET A 281 -13.08 -2.53 0.46
CA MET A 281 -13.28 -1.69 1.63
C MET A 281 -13.21 -0.22 1.22
N GLU A 282 -14.24 0.54 1.58
CA GLU A 282 -14.26 1.99 1.41
C GLU A 282 -13.50 2.70 2.54
N ILE A 283 -12.72 3.71 2.16
CA ILE A 283 -12.00 4.63 3.03
C ILE A 283 -12.67 6.00 2.84
N SER A 284 -13.47 6.44 3.81
CA SER A 284 -14.22 7.70 3.76
C SER A 284 -14.76 8.09 5.14
N ALA A 285 -15.26 9.32 5.27
CA ALA A 285 -16.00 9.76 6.46
C ALA A 285 -17.29 8.95 6.69
N GLU A 286 -18.00 8.59 5.62
CA GLU A 286 -19.24 7.83 5.69
C GLU A 286 -18.99 6.40 6.17
N ALA A 287 -18.03 5.70 5.55
CA ALA A 287 -17.68 4.33 5.88
C ALA A 287 -17.08 4.20 7.29
N SER A 288 -16.56 5.30 7.87
CA SER A 288 -16.02 5.30 9.22
C SER A 288 -17.11 5.40 10.29
N GLY A 289 -18.36 5.70 9.91
CA GLY A 289 -19.46 6.00 10.81
C GLY A 289 -19.47 7.42 11.35
N LEU A 290 -18.55 8.30 10.94
CA LEU A 290 -18.45 9.68 11.45
C LEU A 290 -19.77 10.45 11.24
N THR A 291 -20.34 10.33 10.04
CA THR A 291 -21.58 11.02 9.68
C THR A 291 -22.78 10.53 10.50
N ILE A 292 -22.78 9.25 10.93
CA ILE A 292 -23.80 8.70 11.82
C ILE A 292 -23.60 9.20 13.25
N MET A 293 -22.36 9.17 13.75
CA MET A 293 -21.99 9.68 15.08
C MET A 293 -22.42 11.16 15.23
N CYS A 294 -22.14 12.00 14.22
CA CYS A 294 -22.52 13.42 14.23
C CYS A 294 -24.03 13.68 14.31
N ARG A 295 -24.89 12.68 14.04
CA ARG A 295 -26.35 12.79 14.22
C ARG A 295 -26.78 12.69 15.67
N TYR A 296 -25.95 12.11 16.55
CA TYR A 296 -26.26 12.06 17.99
C TYR A 296 -26.19 13.48 18.59
N PRO A 297 -27.22 13.91 19.36
CA PRO A 297 -27.30 15.29 19.84
C PRO A 297 -26.06 15.73 20.64
N GLY A 298 -25.38 16.78 20.14
CA GLY A 298 -24.21 17.39 20.76
C GLY A 298 -22.86 16.81 20.36
N LEU A 299 -22.82 15.63 19.71
CA LEU A 299 -21.55 14.99 19.37
C LEU A 299 -20.81 15.68 18.22
N LYS A 300 -21.54 16.28 17.27
CA LYS A 300 -20.95 17.12 16.22
C LYS A 300 -20.12 18.28 16.83
N THR A 301 -20.75 19.04 17.72
CA THR A 301 -20.09 20.16 18.43
C THR A 301 -18.91 19.67 19.27
N HIS A 302 -19.04 18.51 19.92
CA HIS A 302 -17.95 17.94 20.70
C HIS A 302 -16.73 17.57 19.83
N PHE A 303 -16.93 17.04 18.62
CA PHE A 303 -15.82 16.83 17.69
C PHE A 303 -15.18 18.14 17.25
N GLU A 304 -15.98 19.17 16.95
CA GLU A 304 -15.50 20.51 16.59
C GLU A 304 -14.68 21.15 17.72
N ASP A 305 -15.10 21.01 18.97
CA ASP A 305 -14.37 21.48 20.16
C ASP A 305 -13.00 20.79 20.32
N LEU A 306 -12.89 19.54 19.85
CA LEU A 306 -11.64 18.77 19.82
C LEU A 306 -10.83 19.00 18.53
N GLU A 307 -11.28 19.88 17.64
CA GLU A 307 -10.71 20.14 16.32
C GLU A 307 -10.70 18.89 15.41
N ILE A 308 -11.58 17.93 15.67
CA ILE A 308 -11.79 16.76 14.81
C ILE A 308 -12.81 17.16 13.74
N PRO A 309 -12.47 17.10 12.44
CA PRO A 309 -13.37 17.51 11.38
C PRO A 309 -14.57 16.55 11.30
N THR A 310 -15.75 17.12 11.06
CA THR A 310 -17.02 16.37 10.98
C THR A 310 -17.36 15.94 9.54
N GLU A 311 -16.50 16.30 8.60
CA GLU A 311 -16.48 15.88 7.19
C GLU A 311 -15.02 15.85 6.70
N TRP A 312 -14.72 15.03 5.68
CA TRP A 312 -13.39 15.01 5.06
C TRP A 312 -13.37 16.02 3.91
N LEU A 313 -12.38 16.91 3.89
CA LEU A 313 -12.25 17.94 2.86
C LEU A 313 -11.15 17.57 1.85
N PRO A 314 -11.30 17.89 0.55
CA PRO A 314 -10.28 17.67 -0.45
C PRO A 314 -8.90 18.26 -0.06
N ASN A 315 -7.83 17.47 -0.12
CA ASN A 315 -6.45 17.92 0.14
C ASN A 315 -5.43 17.05 -0.64
N GLU A 316 -4.13 17.36 -0.54
CA GLU A 316 -3.05 16.69 -1.28
C GLU A 316 -2.85 15.21 -0.87
N LEU A 317 -3.16 14.89 0.38
CA LEU A 317 -2.95 13.58 0.98
C LEU A 317 -4.24 13.06 1.62
N ILE A 318 -4.38 11.74 1.63
CA ILE A 318 -5.45 11.00 2.29
C ILE A 318 -4.89 9.83 3.09
N LEU A 319 -5.55 9.47 4.20
CA LEU A 319 -5.14 8.33 5.01
C LEU A 319 -5.00 7.06 4.19
N ASN A 320 -3.96 6.28 4.48
CA ASN A 320 -3.87 4.92 3.98
C ASN A 320 -4.81 3.95 4.75
N PRO A 321 -5.08 2.74 4.22
CA PRO A 321 -6.04 1.82 4.81
C PRO A 321 -5.70 1.35 6.24
N VAL A 322 -4.41 1.31 6.59
CA VAL A 322 -3.94 0.91 7.92
C VAL A 322 -4.14 2.04 8.92
N GLN A 323 -3.83 3.28 8.54
CA GLN A 323 -4.09 4.47 9.36
C GLN A 323 -5.60 4.62 9.59
N TYR A 324 -6.40 4.50 8.52
CA TYR A 324 -7.85 4.56 8.60
C TYR A 324 -8.43 3.52 9.57
N ARG A 325 -8.05 2.24 9.42
CA ARG A 325 -8.62 1.14 10.22
C ARG A 325 -8.17 1.19 11.67
N ASN A 326 -6.87 1.40 11.92
CA ASN A 326 -6.27 1.14 13.21
C ASN A 326 -6.04 2.40 14.07
N LEU A 327 -6.05 3.59 13.46
CA LEU A 327 -5.81 4.85 14.16
C LEU A 327 -7.08 5.71 14.11
N TYR A 328 -7.48 6.13 12.91
CA TYR A 328 -8.61 7.06 12.72
C TYR A 328 -9.92 6.52 13.29
N ARG A 329 -10.36 5.34 12.84
CA ARG A 329 -11.64 4.75 13.26
C ARG A 329 -11.71 4.44 14.76
N GLY A 330 -10.57 4.04 15.34
CA GLY A 330 -10.44 3.83 16.78
C GLY A 330 -10.64 5.15 17.52
N GLN A 331 -9.90 6.19 17.12
CA GLN A 331 -9.92 7.48 17.80
C GLN A 331 -11.32 8.13 17.79
N ILE A 332 -11.98 8.21 16.63
CA ILE A 332 -13.32 8.79 16.55
C ILE A 332 -14.36 7.93 17.28
N GLY A 333 -14.16 6.61 17.31
CA GLY A 333 -15.03 5.67 18.02
C GLY A 333 -14.95 5.84 19.53
N GLU A 334 -13.73 5.96 20.06
CA GLU A 334 -13.49 6.21 21.49
C GLU A 334 -14.07 7.56 21.93
N VAL A 335 -13.82 8.63 21.18
CA VAL A 335 -14.36 9.97 21.47
C VAL A 335 -15.90 9.96 21.45
N ALA A 336 -16.50 9.35 20.43
CA ALA A 336 -17.95 9.24 20.33
C ALA A 336 -18.54 8.39 21.46
N GLY A 337 -17.93 7.23 21.73
CA GLY A 337 -18.33 6.31 22.78
C GLY A 337 -18.30 6.98 24.15
N GLN A 338 -17.20 7.64 24.49
CA GLN A 338 -17.04 8.39 25.72
C GLN A 338 -18.14 9.45 25.87
N PHE A 339 -18.31 10.33 24.87
CA PHE A 339 -19.30 11.40 24.94
C PHE A 339 -20.73 10.89 25.17
N ILE A 340 -21.14 9.84 24.42
CA ILE A 340 -22.46 9.23 24.58
C ILE A 340 -22.58 8.60 25.97
N PHE A 341 -21.57 7.84 26.39
CA PHE A 341 -21.60 7.11 27.65
C PHE A 341 -21.69 8.06 28.86
N GLU A 342 -20.83 9.07 28.92
CA GLU A 342 -20.83 10.05 30.00
C GLU A 342 -22.16 10.81 30.09
N LYS A 343 -22.75 11.15 28.94
CA LYS A 343 -24.04 11.84 28.88
C LYS A 343 -25.21 10.97 29.33
N GLU A 344 -25.25 9.71 28.90
CA GLU A 344 -26.39 8.82 29.16
C GLU A 344 -26.41 8.25 30.59
N TRP A 345 -25.24 8.03 31.19
CA TRP A 345 -25.11 7.48 32.55
C TRP A 345 -24.63 8.50 33.59
N ARG A 346 -24.30 9.75 33.19
CA ARG A 346 -23.80 10.81 34.08
C ARG A 346 -22.56 10.38 34.88
N GLN A 347 -21.76 9.49 34.29
CA GLN A 347 -20.56 8.93 34.88
C GLN A 347 -19.36 9.40 34.06
N LYS A 348 -18.42 10.09 34.69
CA LYS A 348 -17.19 10.51 34.01
C LYS A 348 -16.25 9.30 33.82
N LEU A 349 -15.73 9.15 32.61
CA LEU A 349 -14.72 8.15 32.27
C LEU A 349 -13.32 8.71 32.50
N GLN A 350 -12.39 7.84 32.85
CA GLN A 350 -11.01 8.18 33.15
C GLN A 350 -10.06 7.26 32.39
N ASP A 351 -8.91 7.79 31.99
CA ASP A 351 -7.83 6.98 31.43
C ASP A 351 -7.21 6.11 32.53
N PHE A 352 -6.42 5.11 32.13
CA PHE A 352 -5.57 4.36 33.06
C PHE A 352 -4.26 5.12 33.29
N ASP A 353 -3.94 5.42 34.55
CA ASP A 353 -2.72 6.18 34.91
C ASP A 353 -1.44 5.34 34.78
N ASP A 354 -1.53 4.03 35.01
CA ASP A 354 -0.39 3.13 34.96
C ASP A 354 -0.12 2.69 33.51
N LEU A 355 1.09 2.95 33.03
CA LEU A 355 1.57 2.58 31.71
C LEU A 355 1.39 1.08 31.42
N ALA A 356 1.53 0.20 32.42
CA ALA A 356 1.34 -1.24 32.23
C ALA A 356 -0.10 -1.63 31.83
N ASN A 357 -1.06 -0.74 32.06
CA ASN A 357 -2.47 -0.91 31.69
C ASN A 357 -2.85 -0.17 30.41
N ASN A 358 -1.93 0.58 29.81
CA ASN A 358 -2.17 1.30 28.57
C ASN A 358 -2.63 0.35 27.44
N GLU A 359 -3.62 0.80 26.67
CA GLU A 359 -4.25 0.05 25.55
C GLU A 359 -4.85 -1.34 25.91
N LEU A 360 -4.97 -1.68 27.20
CA LEU A 360 -5.77 -2.85 27.61
C LEU A 360 -7.24 -2.61 27.34
N PHE A 361 -7.77 -1.46 27.77
CA PHE A 361 -9.11 -0.96 27.51
C PHE A 361 -9.04 0.56 27.32
N ASP A 362 -10.08 1.14 26.72
CA ASP A 362 -10.07 2.55 26.35
C ASP A 362 -10.19 3.43 27.60
N PHE A 363 -11.08 3.08 28.52
CA PHE A 363 -11.35 3.84 29.74
C PHE A 363 -11.66 2.96 30.95
N GLN A 364 -11.65 3.59 32.12
CA GLN A 364 -12.19 3.06 33.37
C GLN A 364 -13.24 4.01 33.98
N CYS A 365 -14.08 3.48 34.84
CA CYS A 365 -14.95 4.26 35.70
C CYS A 365 -14.96 3.73 37.14
N GLN A 366 -15.69 4.42 38.02
CA GLN A 366 -15.86 3.99 39.42
C GLN A 366 -16.46 2.58 39.50
N GLY A 367 -16.04 1.78 40.48
CA GLY A 367 -16.53 0.41 40.69
C GLY A 367 -15.74 -0.69 39.96
N GLU A 368 -14.48 -0.40 39.58
CA GLU A 368 -13.58 -1.34 38.92
C GLU A 368 -14.19 -1.91 37.63
N VAL A 369 -14.73 -1.02 36.80
CA VAL A 369 -15.27 -1.34 35.48
C VAL A 369 -14.43 -0.68 34.41
N ALA A 370 -13.87 -1.49 33.52
CA ALA A 370 -13.23 -1.05 32.30
C ALA A 370 -14.26 -0.92 31.16
N ILE A 371 -14.00 -0.05 30.20
CA ILE A 371 -14.85 0.20 29.04
C ILE A 371 -13.98 0.17 27.79
N ASP A 372 -14.44 -0.56 26.78
CA ASP A 372 -13.80 -0.63 25.47
C ASP A 372 -14.87 -0.45 24.38
N PHE A 373 -14.71 0.64 23.64
CA PHE A 373 -15.58 1.08 22.57
C PHE A 373 -15.11 0.48 21.25
N LYS A 374 -16.06 -0.08 20.52
CA LYS A 374 -15.85 -0.61 19.18
C LYS A 374 -16.54 0.28 18.16
N ASN A 375 -15.92 0.41 17.00
CA ASN A 375 -16.51 1.08 15.85
C ASN A 375 -16.55 0.10 14.67
N TRP A 376 -17.16 -1.06 14.84
CA TRP A 376 -17.27 -2.09 13.81
C TRP A 376 -18.43 -1.81 12.86
N GLN A 377 -18.23 -2.19 11.59
CA GLN A 377 -19.22 -2.08 10.51
C GLN A 377 -19.49 -3.49 9.96
N GLY A 378 -20.76 -3.88 9.83
CA GLY A 378 -21.18 -5.21 9.35
C GLY A 378 -21.30 -6.30 10.43
N GLN A 379 -21.89 -7.45 10.09
CA GLN A 379 -22.12 -8.55 11.04
C GLN A 379 -20.82 -8.98 11.74
N PRO A 380 -20.82 -9.19 13.07
CA PRO A 380 -19.67 -9.74 13.77
C PRO A 380 -19.32 -11.10 13.14
N ASN A 381 -18.11 -11.22 12.61
CA ASN A 381 -17.73 -12.42 11.87
C ASN A 381 -17.46 -13.58 12.85
N LYS A 382 -18.39 -14.53 12.93
CA LYS A 382 -18.28 -15.98 13.23
C LYS A 382 -17.45 -16.52 14.43
N ASP A 383 -16.76 -15.72 15.24
CA ASP A 383 -15.99 -16.26 16.37
C ASP A 383 -16.07 -15.39 17.64
N THR A 384 -17.30 -15.08 18.08
CA THR A 384 -17.62 -14.37 19.34
C THR A 384 -16.87 -14.97 20.54
N GLU A 385 -16.58 -16.27 20.50
CA GLU A 385 -15.85 -16.95 21.56
C GLU A 385 -14.37 -16.55 21.62
N LYS A 386 -13.66 -16.48 20.49
CA LYS A 386 -12.26 -16.00 20.47
C LYS A 386 -12.14 -14.55 20.93
N GLU A 387 -13.12 -13.73 20.57
CA GLU A 387 -13.16 -12.34 20.99
C GLU A 387 -13.37 -12.22 22.51
N ARG A 388 -14.32 -12.96 23.06
CA ARG A 388 -14.52 -13.05 24.51
C ARG A 388 -13.28 -13.56 25.23
N GLN A 389 -12.58 -14.54 24.67
CA GLN A 389 -11.32 -15.05 25.24
C GLN A 389 -10.24 -13.97 25.25
N HIS A 390 -10.11 -13.18 24.17
CA HIS A 390 -9.16 -12.06 24.10
C HIS A 390 -9.49 -10.97 25.14
N VAL A 391 -10.77 -10.61 25.28
CA VAL A 391 -11.23 -9.66 26.30
C VAL A 391 -10.98 -10.19 27.72
N ALA A 392 -11.25 -11.47 27.97
CA ALA A 392 -11.00 -12.11 29.25
C ALA A 392 -9.50 -12.14 29.61
N GLN A 393 -8.61 -12.33 28.62
CA GLN A 393 -7.16 -12.24 28.82
C GLN A 393 -6.72 -10.82 29.19
N LYS A 394 -7.20 -9.80 28.47
CA LYS A 394 -6.96 -8.39 28.82
C LYS A 394 -7.44 -8.05 30.23
N LEU A 395 -8.64 -8.51 30.59
CA LEU A 395 -9.22 -8.31 31.91
C LEU A 395 -8.36 -8.98 32.99
N ARG A 396 -7.91 -10.21 32.77
CA ARG A 396 -7.00 -10.90 33.70
C ARG A 396 -5.68 -10.15 33.86
N HIS A 397 -5.09 -9.61 32.79
CA HIS A 397 -3.89 -8.79 32.91
C HIS A 397 -4.12 -7.54 33.76
N LEU A 398 -5.22 -6.81 33.52
CA LEU A 398 -5.60 -5.65 34.33
C LEU A 398 -5.77 -6.02 35.82
N GLN A 399 -6.42 -7.15 36.10
CA GLN A 399 -6.59 -7.65 37.47
C GLN A 399 -5.26 -7.99 38.14
N VAL A 400 -4.33 -8.61 37.41
CA VAL A 400 -2.98 -8.93 37.91
C VAL A 400 -2.19 -7.67 38.20
N ASN A 401 -2.20 -6.69 37.28
CA ASN A 401 -1.45 -5.45 37.43
C ASN A 401 -1.97 -4.60 38.60
N THR A 402 -3.29 -4.57 38.81
CA THR A 402 -3.93 -3.71 39.82
C THR A 402 -4.15 -4.41 41.17
N GLY A 403 -4.13 -5.74 41.21
CA GLY A 403 -4.48 -6.54 42.39
C GLY A 403 -5.96 -6.45 42.80
N ARG A 404 -6.85 -6.03 41.88
CA ARG A 404 -8.29 -5.86 42.13
C ARG A 404 -9.12 -6.72 41.18
N GLU A 405 -10.35 -7.02 41.58
CA GLU A 405 -11.32 -7.63 40.67
C GLU A 405 -11.91 -6.56 39.76
N TRP A 406 -11.90 -6.84 38.45
CA TRP A 406 -12.40 -5.94 37.42
C TRP A 406 -13.50 -6.61 36.60
N ARG A 407 -14.37 -5.77 36.06
CA ARG A 407 -15.36 -6.14 35.03
C ARG A 407 -15.18 -5.25 33.82
N VAL A 408 -15.79 -5.60 32.69
CA VAL A 408 -15.64 -4.83 31.45
C VAL A 408 -16.94 -4.70 30.69
N ILE A 409 -17.16 -3.51 30.11
CA ILE A 409 -18.19 -3.24 29.12
C ILE A 409 -17.53 -3.13 27.75
N ILE A 410 -17.97 -3.96 26.80
CA ILE A 410 -17.61 -3.85 25.38
C ILE A 410 -18.80 -3.27 24.63
N ALA A 411 -18.66 -2.07 24.08
CA ALA A 411 -19.77 -1.35 23.46
C ALA A 411 -19.45 -0.90 22.03
N ASN A 412 -20.18 -1.41 21.04
CA ASN A 412 -20.09 -0.84 19.70
C ASN A 412 -20.81 0.51 19.67
N VAL A 413 -20.22 1.55 19.11
CA VAL A 413 -20.81 2.90 19.06
C VAL A 413 -22.04 2.89 18.17
N VAL A 414 -21.89 2.50 16.90
CA VAL A 414 -22.98 2.39 15.93
C VAL A 414 -23.51 0.96 15.91
N ALA A 415 -24.82 0.78 16.05
CA ALA A 415 -25.44 -0.52 16.17
C ALA A 415 -25.31 -1.36 14.89
N ILE A 416 -24.76 -2.56 15.02
CA ILE A 416 -24.78 -3.56 13.94
C ILE A 416 -26.14 -4.26 13.87
N ASN A 417 -26.79 -4.42 15.02
CA ASN A 417 -28.13 -4.94 15.17
C ASN A 417 -28.77 -4.39 16.45
N LYS A 418 -30.08 -4.60 16.61
CA LYS A 418 -30.83 -4.23 17.83
C LYS A 418 -30.77 -5.33 18.90
N GLY A 419 -29.61 -5.95 19.07
CA GLY A 419 -29.36 -6.98 20.07
C GLY A 419 -29.55 -6.45 21.49
N LYS A 420 -30.02 -7.30 22.40
CA LYS A 420 -30.07 -6.96 23.83
C LYS A 420 -28.64 -7.02 24.42
N PRO A 421 -28.32 -6.17 25.40
CA PRO A 421 -27.09 -6.30 26.15
C PRO A 421 -26.95 -7.71 26.72
N THR A 422 -25.78 -8.32 26.56
CA THR A 422 -25.51 -9.70 26.96
C THR A 422 -24.42 -9.71 28.01
N ILE A 423 -24.65 -10.40 29.13
CA ILE A 423 -23.67 -10.57 30.20
C ILE A 423 -23.18 -12.02 30.14
N THR A 424 -21.87 -12.22 30.29
CA THR A 424 -21.27 -13.57 30.38
C THR A 424 -21.72 -14.30 31.65
N ILE A 425 -21.65 -15.63 31.65
CA ILE A 425 -22.11 -16.47 32.77
C ILE A 425 -21.40 -16.11 34.08
N ASP A 426 -20.11 -15.73 34.01
CA ASP A 426 -19.32 -15.30 35.16
C ASP A 426 -19.61 -13.85 35.62
N GLY A 427 -20.49 -13.13 34.93
CA GLY A 427 -20.87 -11.76 35.26
C GLY A 427 -19.79 -10.71 34.97
N LYS A 428 -18.67 -11.07 34.31
CA LYS A 428 -17.51 -10.19 34.15
C LYS A 428 -17.51 -9.32 32.91
N ILE A 429 -18.15 -9.76 31.83
CA ILE A 429 -18.15 -9.08 30.53
C ILE A 429 -19.59 -8.73 30.16
N LEU A 430 -19.85 -7.46 29.92
CA LEU A 430 -21.11 -6.95 29.39
C LEU A 430 -20.91 -6.46 27.94
N GLU A 431 -21.59 -7.08 27.00
CA GLU A 431 -21.53 -6.76 25.57
C GLU A 431 -22.75 -5.95 25.13
N ILE A 432 -22.51 -4.83 24.46
CA ILE A 432 -23.53 -3.94 23.90
C ILE A 432 -23.33 -3.86 22.38
N SER A 433 -24.32 -4.32 21.62
CA SER A 433 -24.26 -4.41 20.15
C SER A 433 -24.26 -3.06 19.42
N GLY A 434 -24.56 -1.97 20.14
CA GLY A 434 -24.72 -0.63 19.62
C GLY A 434 -25.13 0.35 20.71
N LEU A 435 -24.60 1.58 20.70
CA LEU A 435 -25.13 2.68 21.49
C LEU A 435 -26.19 3.46 20.69
N ILE A 436 -25.91 3.76 19.42
CA ILE A 436 -26.78 4.53 18.52
C ILE A 436 -27.11 3.78 17.23
N ASP A 437 -28.26 4.07 16.61
CA ASP A 437 -28.63 3.57 15.29
C ASP A 437 -28.07 4.46 14.16
N GLU A 438 -28.36 4.08 12.91
CA GLU A 438 -27.98 4.86 11.73
C GLU A 438 -28.54 6.29 11.72
N GLN A 439 -29.60 6.57 12.49
CA GLN A 439 -30.19 7.89 12.63
C GLN A 439 -29.58 8.68 13.80
N GLY A 440 -28.58 8.12 14.51
CA GLY A 440 -27.94 8.73 15.67
C GLY A 440 -28.78 8.68 16.94
N LYS A 441 -29.82 7.86 16.99
CA LYS A 441 -30.67 7.69 18.18
C LYS A 441 -30.21 6.52 19.01
N LEU A 442 -30.36 6.60 20.33
CA LEU A 442 -30.05 5.47 21.21
C LEU A 442 -30.87 4.24 20.84
N VAL A 443 -30.20 3.10 20.73
CA VAL A 443 -30.88 1.81 20.50
C VAL A 443 -31.33 1.14 21.80
N LEU A 444 -30.78 1.57 22.93
CA LEU A 444 -31.03 0.98 24.25
C LEU A 444 -32.38 1.43 24.81
N THR A 445 -33.21 0.47 25.24
CA THR A 445 -34.45 0.78 25.96
C THR A 445 -34.17 1.31 27.37
N PRO A 446 -35.13 1.97 28.02
CA PRO A 446 -34.97 2.42 29.41
C PRO A 446 -34.55 1.29 30.37
N GLU A 447 -35.12 0.09 30.21
CA GLU A 447 -34.80 -1.09 31.02
C GLU A 447 -33.35 -1.55 30.81
N GLN A 448 -32.89 -1.52 29.55
CA GLN A 448 -31.50 -1.88 29.21
C GLN A 448 -30.51 -0.85 29.77
N LYS A 449 -30.85 0.44 29.73
CA LYS A 449 -30.04 1.49 30.36
C LYS A 449 -29.91 1.29 31.86
N ILE A 450 -31.01 0.90 32.53
CA ILE A 450 -31.01 0.55 33.96
C ILE A 450 -30.14 -0.67 34.23
N GLN A 451 -30.21 -1.72 33.38
CA GLN A 451 -29.35 -2.90 33.49
C GLN A 451 -27.86 -2.54 33.42
N ILE A 452 -27.47 -1.70 32.47
CA ILE A 452 -26.09 -1.21 32.33
C ILE A 452 -25.70 -0.38 33.56
N GLY A 453 -26.59 0.50 34.04
CA GLY A 453 -26.37 1.27 35.26
C GLY A 453 -26.14 0.38 36.50
N ARG A 454 -26.91 -0.71 36.63
CA ARG A 454 -26.70 -1.71 37.70
C ARG A 454 -25.34 -2.38 37.57
N PHE A 455 -24.92 -2.73 36.36
CA PHE A 455 -23.61 -3.31 36.13
C PHE A 455 -22.50 -2.35 36.58
N LEU A 456 -22.60 -1.06 36.27
CA LEU A 456 -21.61 -0.06 36.69
C LEU A 456 -21.49 0.07 38.22
N HIS A 457 -22.59 -0.05 38.96
CA HIS A 457 -22.60 0.18 40.41
C HIS A 457 -22.53 -1.08 41.26
N ALA A 458 -22.79 -2.27 40.71
CA ALA A 458 -22.67 -3.53 41.43
C ALA A 458 -21.20 -3.76 41.83
N ARG A 459 -20.93 -4.39 42.99
CA ARG A 459 -19.57 -4.81 43.33
C ARG A 459 -19.23 -6.12 42.61
N PRO A 460 -17.96 -6.38 42.26
CA PRO A 460 -17.55 -7.62 41.59
C PRO A 460 -17.96 -8.91 42.31
N ASN A 461 -18.29 -8.85 43.61
CA ASN A 461 -18.66 -9.99 44.46
C ASN A 461 -20.11 -9.97 44.98
N ASP A 462 -21.00 -9.08 44.52
CA ASP A 462 -22.42 -9.04 44.95
C ASP A 462 -23.29 -10.10 44.24
N ASN A 463 -22.74 -11.29 43.99
CA ASN A 463 -23.54 -12.47 43.69
C ASN A 463 -23.83 -13.21 45.00
N SER A 464 -24.55 -12.56 45.90
CA SER A 464 -25.42 -13.25 46.84
C SER A 464 -26.85 -13.06 46.34
N ASP A 465 -27.38 -14.09 45.69
CA ASP A 465 -28.82 -14.32 45.72
C ASP A 465 -29.18 -14.58 47.19
N ASP A 466 -29.58 -13.53 47.90
CA ASP A 466 -30.34 -13.57 49.16
C ASP A 466 -31.46 -12.53 49.11
#